data_AF-A0A4P8KRG8-F1
#
_entry.id   AF-A0A4P8KRG8-F1
#
_cell.length_a   1.000
_cell.length_b   1.000
_cell.length_c   1.000
_cell.angle_alpha   90.00
_cell.angle_beta   90.00
_cell.angle_gamma   90.00
#
_symmetry.space_group_name_H-M   'P 1'
#
loop_
_entity.id
_entity.type
_entity.pdbx_description
1 polymer ?
#
loop_
_entity_poly.entity_id
_entity_poly.type
_entity_poly.pdbx_seq_one_letter_code
_entity_poly.pdbx_strand_id
1 'polypeptide(L)'
;MTLQMMPENRTPAAGTAADVTADAPDVEELRWERIAPERYRALRGEDCVGFVDVVGAVFVVLAGSRYDRAEEIAQTLDFDQVTALLDGSSH
;
A
#
# COMPACT_ATOMS: atom_id res chain seq x y z
N MET A 1 32.40 -36.79 -34.81
CA MET A 1 31.10 -36.35 -34.25
C MET A 1 31.15 -36.55 -32.74
N THR A 2 31.40 -35.47 -32.00
CA THR A 2 31.21 -35.40 -30.55
C THR A 2 30.51 -34.07 -30.28
N LEU A 3 29.25 -34.17 -29.88
CA LEU A 3 28.41 -33.09 -29.40
C LEU A 3 28.64 -32.99 -27.89
N GLN A 4 29.07 -31.84 -27.37
CA GLN A 4 28.97 -31.49 -25.95
C GLN A 4 29.06 -29.95 -25.87
N MET A 5 27.94 -29.24 -26.04
CA MET A 5 26.97 -28.84 -25.00
C MET A 5 27.55 -27.82 -24.02
N MET A 6 26.89 -26.66 -24.00
CA MET A 6 27.22 -25.38 -23.37
C MET A 6 27.34 -25.45 -21.83
N PRO A 7 28.08 -24.53 -21.18
CA PRO A 7 28.14 -24.45 -19.73
C PRO A 7 26.76 -24.12 -19.14
N GLU A 8 26.37 -24.89 -18.13
CA GLU A 8 25.07 -24.82 -17.48
C GLU A 8 24.87 -23.47 -16.79
N ASN A 9 23.77 -22.81 -17.16
CA ASN A 9 23.27 -21.59 -16.53
C ASN A 9 22.87 -21.92 -15.08
N ARG A 10 23.77 -21.65 -14.13
CA ARG A 10 23.47 -21.76 -12.70
C ARG A 10 22.26 -20.87 -12.38
N THR A 11 21.15 -21.51 -12.03
CA THR A 11 20.02 -20.90 -11.33
C THR A 11 20.55 -20.13 -10.11
N PRO A 12 20.27 -18.82 -9.95
CA PRO A 12 20.46 -18.19 -8.66
C PRO A 12 19.42 -18.79 -7.71
N ALA A 13 19.89 -19.52 -6.70
CA ALA A 13 19.08 -19.90 -5.56
C ALA A 13 18.55 -18.60 -4.92
N ALA A 14 17.22 -18.48 -4.87
CA ALA A 14 16.54 -17.44 -4.10
C ALA A 14 16.87 -17.67 -2.62
N GLY A 15 17.89 -16.96 -2.13
CA GLY A 15 18.18 -16.84 -0.71
C GLY A 15 17.18 -15.87 -0.11
N THR A 16 16.12 -16.39 0.50
CA THR A 16 15.32 -15.65 1.47
C THR A 16 16.21 -15.36 2.68
N ALA A 17 16.62 -14.11 2.81
CA ALA A 17 17.06 -13.55 4.09
C ALA A 17 16.30 -12.24 4.25
N ALA A 18 15.13 -12.35 4.86
CA ALA A 18 14.42 -11.21 5.41
C ALA A 18 15.33 -10.57 6.47
N ASP A 19 15.79 -9.36 6.18
CA ASP A 19 16.37 -8.47 7.17
C ASP A 19 15.23 -8.00 8.06
N VAL A 20 15.01 -8.69 9.18
CA VAL A 20 14.10 -8.25 10.23
C VAL A 20 14.89 -7.30 11.11
N THR A 21 14.88 -6.01 10.76
CA THR A 21 15.39 -4.96 11.63
C THR A 21 14.34 -4.61 12.69
N ALA A 22 14.82 -4.44 13.92
CA ALA A 22 14.10 -4.48 15.19
C ALA A 22 13.11 -3.33 15.46
N ASP A 23 11.98 -3.74 16.06
CA ASP A 23 11.09 -3.10 17.05
C ASP A 23 11.54 -1.72 17.58
N ALA A 24 11.10 -0.67 16.88
CA ALA A 24 10.73 0.60 17.50
C ALA A 24 9.26 0.48 17.95
N PRO A 25 8.73 1.30 18.89
CA PRO A 25 7.30 1.30 19.12
C PRO A 25 6.61 1.56 17.77
N ASP A 26 5.93 0.55 17.24
CA ASP A 26 5.25 0.58 15.95
C ASP A 26 4.16 1.66 16.04
N VAL A 27 4.55 2.91 15.76
CA VAL A 27 3.61 3.88 15.24
C VAL A 27 3.27 3.30 13.88
N GLU A 28 2.17 2.54 13.83
CA GLU A 28 1.74 1.86 12.61
C GLU A 28 1.51 2.91 11.52
N GLU A 29 2.55 3.10 10.70
CA GLU A 29 2.58 4.11 9.65
C GLU A 29 1.51 3.80 8.61
N LEU A 30 0.89 4.86 8.08
CA LEU A 30 -0.12 4.72 7.04
C LEU A 30 0.53 4.20 5.75
N ARG A 31 0.12 3.00 5.33
CA ARG A 31 0.56 2.36 4.09
C ARG A 31 -0.54 2.41 3.03
N TRP A 32 -0.12 2.53 1.78
CA TRP A 32 -1.02 2.63 0.63
C TRP A 32 -0.89 1.41 -0.27
N GLU A 33 -2.02 0.78 -0.58
CA GLU A 33 -2.10 -0.34 -1.53
C GLU A 33 -3.03 0.05 -2.70
N ARG A 34 -2.54 -0.02 -3.94
CA ARG A 34 -3.39 0.23 -5.12
C ARG A 34 -4.18 -1.03 -5.46
N ILE A 35 -5.51 -0.96 -5.33
CA ILE A 35 -6.41 -2.11 -5.52
C ILE A 35 -7.25 -2.03 -6.81
N ALA A 36 -7.29 -0.87 -7.46
CA ALA A 36 -7.84 -0.69 -8.81
C ALA A 36 -7.11 0.49 -9.51
N PRO A 37 -7.33 0.73 -10.82
CA PRO A 37 -6.64 1.80 -11.54
C PRO A 37 -6.70 3.14 -10.81
N GLU A 38 -7.87 3.54 -10.32
CA GLU A 38 -8.06 4.81 -9.64
C GLU A 38 -8.41 4.65 -8.16
N ARG A 39 -8.00 3.52 -7.54
CA ARG A 39 -8.38 3.22 -6.15
C ARG A 39 -7.23 2.72 -5.31
N TYR A 40 -7.10 3.33 -4.16
CA TYR A 40 -6.13 2.97 -3.13
C TYR A 40 -6.86 2.58 -1.84
N ARG A 41 -6.28 1.61 -1.14
CA ARG A 41 -6.63 1.21 0.21
C ARG A 41 -5.57 1.76 1.15
N ALA A 42 -6.01 2.37 2.24
CA ALA A 42 -5.15 2.84 3.31
C ALA A 42 -5.12 1.80 4.44
N LEU A 43 -3.91 1.41 4.84
CA LEU A 43 -3.65 0.40 5.86
C LEU A 43 -2.87 1.03 7.02
N ARG A 44 -3.32 0.78 8.25
CA ARG A 44 -2.55 0.98 9.46
C ARG A 44 -2.24 -0.39 10.01
N GLY A 45 -0.98 -0.80 9.94
CA GLY A 45 -0.62 -2.19 10.21
C GLY A 45 -1.35 -3.15 9.28
N GLU A 46 -2.10 -4.09 9.84
CA GLU A 46 -2.96 -5.02 9.10
C GLU A 46 -4.40 -4.50 8.91
N ASP A 47 -4.76 -3.39 9.57
CA ASP A 47 -6.10 -2.83 9.56
C ASP A 47 -6.31 -1.86 8.39
N CYS A 48 -7.44 -2.03 7.71
CA CYS A 48 -7.90 -1.09 6.70
C CYS A 48 -8.65 0.06 7.35
N VAL A 49 -8.08 1.26 7.23
CA VAL A 49 -8.64 2.48 7.82
C VAL A 49 -9.49 3.27 6.83
N GLY A 50 -9.26 3.07 5.52
CA GLY A 50 -10.07 3.72 4.49
C GLY A 50 -9.63 3.44 3.07
N PHE A 51 -10.21 4.20 2.15
CA PHE A 51 -9.96 4.13 0.72
C PHE A 51 -9.86 5.53 0.13
N VAL A 52 -9.18 5.62 -1.01
CA VAL A 52 -9.13 6.84 -1.82
C VAL A 52 -9.46 6.48 -3.25
N ASP A 53 -10.51 7.10 -3.79
CA ASP A 53 -10.77 7.10 -5.22
C ASP A 53 -10.20 8.38 -5.85
N VAL A 54 -9.46 8.21 -6.95
CA VAL A 54 -8.89 9.31 -7.73
C VAL A 54 -9.82 9.61 -8.90
N VAL A 55 -10.44 10.80 -8.90
CA VAL A 55 -11.36 11.22 -9.97
C VAL A 55 -10.82 12.49 -10.61
N GLY A 56 -10.12 12.32 -11.73
CA GLY A 56 -9.39 13.42 -12.36
C GLY A 56 -8.26 13.91 -11.45
N ALA A 57 -8.37 15.12 -10.94
CA ALA A 57 -7.42 15.69 -9.97
C ALA A 57 -7.89 15.60 -8.51
N VAL A 58 -9.10 15.08 -8.27
CA VAL A 58 -9.73 15.07 -6.95
C VAL A 58 -9.51 13.72 -6.27
N PHE A 59 -9.13 13.75 -5.01
CA PHE A 59 -9.11 12.62 -4.10
C PHE A 59 -10.43 12.58 -3.32
N VAL A 60 -11.18 11.48 -3.46
CA VAL A 60 -12.37 11.19 -2.67
C VAL A 60 -11.96 10.27 -1.53
N VAL A 61 -12.06 10.75 -0.29
CA VAL A 61 -11.61 10.04 0.91
C VAL A 61 -12.78 9.31 1.54
N LEU A 62 -12.64 8.00 1.69
CA LEU A 62 -13.66 7.09 2.19
C LEU A 62 -13.18 6.43 3.49
N ALA A 63 -13.85 6.67 4.61
CA ALA A 63 -13.52 6.07 5.90
C ALA A 63 -14.24 4.73 6.11
N GLY A 64 -13.50 3.71 6.55
CA GLY A 64 -14.06 2.40 6.89
C GLY A 64 -13.21 1.23 6.39
N SER A 65 -13.45 0.06 6.96
CA SER A 65 -12.65 -1.15 6.68
C SER A 65 -13.07 -1.91 5.43
N ARG A 66 -14.23 -1.57 4.85
CA ARG A 66 -14.81 -2.24 3.69
C ARG A 66 -15.39 -1.22 2.70
N TYR A 67 -14.92 -1.27 1.46
CA TYR A 67 -15.21 -0.26 0.44
C TYR A 67 -16.72 -0.07 0.20
N ASP A 68 -17.52 -1.13 0.07
CA ASP A 68 -18.98 -1.03 -0.15
C ASP A 68 -19.78 -0.44 1.03
N ARG A 69 -19.12 -0.18 2.16
CA ARG A 69 -19.72 0.42 3.37
C ARG A 69 -18.96 1.65 3.86
N ALA A 70 -17.90 2.05 3.16
CA ALA A 70 -17.07 3.17 3.56
C ALA A 70 -17.85 4.46 3.31
N GLU A 71 -17.74 5.39 4.26
CA GLU A 71 -18.40 6.69 4.19
C GLU A 71 -17.46 7.72 3.58
N GLU A 72 -17.95 8.50 2.63
CA GLU A 72 -17.20 9.63 2.10
C GLU A 72 -17.08 10.71 3.17
N ILE A 73 -15.86 11.04 3.57
CA ILE A 73 -15.58 12.04 4.62
C ILE A 73 -15.00 13.34 4.07
N ALA A 74 -14.42 13.32 2.86
CA ALA A 74 -13.86 14.51 2.23
C ALA A 74 -13.65 14.33 0.71
N GLN A 75 -13.63 15.47 0.01
CA GLN A 75 -13.08 15.58 -1.35
C GLN A 75 -12.04 16.70 -1.35
N THR A 76 -10.85 16.42 -1.87
CA THR A 76 -9.75 17.37 -1.83
C THR A 76 -8.80 17.22 -3.02
N LEU A 77 -8.07 18.28 -3.33
CA LEU A 77 -6.95 18.25 -4.27
C LEU A 77 -5.60 18.02 -3.55
N ASP A 78 -5.61 18.01 -2.22
CA ASP A 78 -4.44 17.96 -1.36
C ASP A 78 -4.24 16.57 -0.76
N PHE A 79 -3.14 15.91 -1.14
CA PHE A 79 -2.81 14.57 -0.67
C PHE A 79 -2.33 14.55 0.79
N ASP A 80 -1.75 15.63 1.31
CA ASP A 80 -1.39 15.72 2.73
C ASP A 80 -2.66 15.69 3.60
N GLN A 81 -3.73 16.36 3.15
CA GLN A 81 -5.01 16.31 3.83
C GLN A 81 -5.63 14.90 3.80
N VAL A 82 -5.52 14.18 2.68
CA VAL A 82 -5.98 12.79 2.57
C VAL A 82 -5.28 11.91 3.61
N THR A 83 -3.96 12.06 3.74
CA THR A 83 -3.14 11.30 4.70
C THR A 83 -3.56 11.64 6.13
N ALA A 84 -3.68 12.92 6.49
CA ALA A 84 -4.09 13.35 7.83
C ALA A 84 -5.47 12.79 8.24
N LEU A 85 -6.44 12.80 7.32
CA LEU A 85 -7.79 12.30 7.55
C LEU A 85 -7.82 10.78 7.84
N LEU A 86 -7.02 9.99 7.13
CA LEU A 86 -6.98 8.52 7.30
C LEU A 86 -5.98 8.06 8.36
N ASP A 87 -4.99 8.89 8.69
CA ASP A 87 -4.14 8.68 9.85
C ASP A 87 -4.93 8.94 11.16
N GLY A 88 -6.06 9.66 11.12
CA GLY A 88 -6.77 10.05 12.34
C GLY A 88 -5.96 11.04 13.19
N SER A 89 -4.94 11.64 12.58
CA SER A 89 -4.24 12.81 13.09
C SER A 89 -5.20 14.00 12.95
N SER A 90 -6.07 14.18 13.96
CA SER A 90 -6.90 15.39 14.08
C SER A 90 -5.99 16.62 14.07
N HIS A 91 -6.11 17.46 13.05
CA HIS A 91 -5.43 18.75 12.97
C HIS A 91 -6.22 19.83 13.72
#